data_AF-A0A932XJZ1-F1
#
_entry.id   AF-A0A932XJZ1-F1
#
_cell.length_a   1.000
_cell.length_b   1.000
_cell.length_c   1.000
_cell.angle_alpha   90.00
_cell.angle_beta   90.00
_cell.angle_gamma   90.00
#
_symmetry.space_group_name_H-M   'P 1'
#
loop_
_entity.id
_entity.type
_entity.pdbx_description
1 polymer ?
#
loop_
_entity_poly.entity_id
_entity_poly.type
_entity_poly.pdbx_seq_one_letter_code
_entity_poly.pdbx_strand_id
1 'polypeptide(L)' 'MRLGRIAYINCYPVYGAIDRGIVRVPAELVTGTPAELNDLLAAGELD' A
#
# COMPACT_ATOMS: atom_id res chain seq x y z
N MET A 1 11.07 3.91 -2.81
CA MET A 1 9.75 3.39 -3.23
C MET A 1 8.85 3.32 -2.01
N ARG A 2 7.92 4.28 -1.92
CA ARG A 2 6.81 4.32 -0.97
C ARG A 2 5.57 3.82 -1.70
N LEU A 3 5.10 2.63 -1.33
CA LEU A 3 3.99 1.95 -1.99
C LEU A 3 2.71 2.09 -1.16
N GLY A 4 1.65 2.62 -1.78
CA GLY A 4 0.34 2.74 -1.14
C GLY A 4 -0.32 1.39 -0.84
N ARG A 5 -0.90 1.27 0.36
CA ARG A 5 -1.67 0.12 0.84
C ARG A 5 -3.07 0.53 1.27
N ILE A 6 -4.09 0.14 0.51
CA ILE A 6 -5.49 0.47 0.83
C ILE A 6 -5.96 -0.32 2.06
N ALA A 7 -6.47 0.39 3.07
CA ALA A 7 -6.92 -0.16 4.35
C ALA A 7 -8.34 -0.74 4.34
N TYR A 8 -8.78 -1.31 3.21
CA TYR A 8 -10.11 -1.92 3.07
C TYR A 8 -10.00 -3.43 2.87
N ILE A 9 -11.01 -4.17 3.35
CA ILE A 9 -10.99 -5.64 3.36
C ILE A 9 -10.93 -6.24 1.96
N ASN A 10 -11.45 -5.55 0.94
CA ASN A 10 -11.36 -5.97 -0.46
C ASN A 10 -9.89 -6.03 -0.96
N CYS A 11 -8.96 -5.30 -0.33
CA CYS A 11 -7.55 -5.34 -0.67
C CYS A 11 -6.74 -6.33 0.18
N TYR A 12 -7.32 -6.92 1.23
CA TYR A 12 -6.64 -7.92 2.06
C TYR A 12 -6.07 -9.11 1.26
N PRO A 13 -6.77 -9.68 0.26
CA PRO A 13 -6.21 -10.78 -0.54
C PRO A 13 -4.95 -10.39 -1.33
N VAL A 14 -4.81 -9.12 -1.71
CA VAL A 14 -3.64 -8.60 -2.43
C VAL A 14 -2.41 -8.57 -1.52
N TYR A 15 -2.59 -8.14 -0.27
CA TYR A 15 -1.49 -8.04 0.71
C TYR A 15 -1.22 -9.33 1.47
N GLY A 16 -2.11 -10.33 1.40
CA GLY A 16 -2.03 -11.54 2.23
C GLY A 16 -0.70 -12.30 2.13
N ALA A 17 -0.09 -12.38 0.95
CA ALA A 17 1.23 -13.02 0.78
C ALA A 17 2.38 -12.15 1.32
N ILE A 18 2.23 -10.82 1.23
CA ILE A 18 3.20 -9.83 1.72
C ILE A 18 3.19 -9.81 3.25
N ASP A 19 2.00 -9.69 3.85
CA ASP A 19 1.78 -9.64 5.30
C ASP A 19 2.26 -10.93 6.00
N ARG A 20 2.19 -12.08 5.31
CA ARG A 20 2.70 -13.37 5.80
C ARG A 20 4.19 -13.59 5.53
N GLY A 21 4.87 -12.65 4.89
CA GLY A 21 6.30 -12.75 4.56
C GLY A 21 6.63 -13.76 3.46
N ILE A 22 5.64 -14.23 2.69
CA ILE A 22 5.84 -15.17 1.57
C ILE A 22 6.45 -14.43 0.38
N VAL A 23 6.03 -13.18 0.15
CA VAL A 23 6.56 -12.31 -0.90
C VAL A 23 7.18 -11.08 -0.25
N ARG A 24 8.45 -10.80 -0.59
CA ARG A 24 9.13 -9.58 -0.13
C ARG A 24 8.84 -8.42 -1.07
N VAL A 25 8.39 -7.32 -0.50
CA VAL A 25 8.23 -6.06 -1.21
C VAL A 25 9.45 -5.18 -0.95
N PRO A 26 10.21 -4.76 -1.98
CA PRO A 26 11.36 -3.87 -1.82
C PRO A 26 10.91 -2.39 -1.72
N ALA A 27 9.90 -2.12 -0.89
CA ALA A 27 9.31 -0.80 -0.70
C ALA A 27 8.79 -0.66 0.73
N GLU A 28 8.65 0.59 1.18
CA GLU A 28 7.92 0.91 2.40
C GLU A 28 6.42 0.96 2.09
N LEU A 29 5.61 0.25 2.88
CA LEU A 29 4.16 0.28 2.73
C LEU A 29 3.54 1.43 3.52
N VAL A 30 2.86 2.33 2.82
CA VAL A 30 2.09 3.43 3.42
C VAL A 30 0.62 3.05 3.44
N THR A 31 0.04 2.86 4.63
CA THR A 31 -1.36 2.41 4.77
C THR A 31 -2.31 3.59 4.94
N GLY A 32 -3.41 3.59 4.18
CA GLY A 32 -4.42 4.65 4.25
C GLY A 32 -5.72 4.31 3.52
N THR A 33 -6.68 5.22 3.56
CA THR A 33 -7.87 5.17 2.70
C THR A 33 -7.51 5.48 1.25
N PRO A 34 -8.33 5.10 0.25
CA PRO A 34 -8.06 5.44 -1.14
C PRO A 34 -7.93 6.95 -1.39
N ALA A 35 -8.72 7.77 -0.69
CA ALA A 35 -8.65 9.23 -0.83
C ALA A 35 -7.29 9.76 -0.38
N GLU A 36 -6.83 9.39 0.81
CA GLU A 36 -5.51 9.81 1.34
C GLU A 36 -4.36 9.33 0.44
N LEU A 37 -4.42 8.09 -0.04
CA LEU A 37 -3.38 7.54 -0.92
C LEU A 37 -3.37 8.22 -2.29
N ASN A 38 -4.53 8.62 -2.81
CA ASN A 38 -4.61 9.42 -4.04
C ASN A 38 -3.97 10.80 -3.85
N ASP A 39 -4.25 11.46 -2.73
CA ASP A 39 -3.67 12.76 -2.41
C ASP A 39 -2.13 12.67 -2.28
N LEU A 40 -1.63 11.64 -1.61
CA LEU A 40 -0.18 11.39 -1.47
C LEU A 40 0.48 11.09 -2.82
N LEU A 41 -0.15 10.28 -3.67
CA LEU A 41 0.37 10.00 -5.00
C LEU A 41 0.41 11.26 -5.87
N ALA A 42 -0.66 12.07 -5.84
CA ALA A 42 -0.72 13.34 -6.57
C ALA A 42 0.33 14.36 -6.10
N ALA A 43 0.67 14.33 -4.81
CA ALA A 43 1.72 15.15 -4.21
C ALA A 43 3.15 14.64 -4.49
N GLY A 44 3.31 13.46 -5.09
CA GLY A 44 4.62 12.81 -5.28
C GLY A 44 5.22 12.22 -3.99
N GLU A 45 4.38 12.02 -2.97
CA GLU A 45 4.76 11.39 -1.71
C GLU A 45 4.71 9.85 -1.78
N LEU A 46 4.01 9.30 -2.78
CA LEU A 46 4.10 7.88 -3.16
C LEU A 46 4.82 7.76 -4.50
N ASP A 47 5.51 6.64 -4.67
CA ASP A 47 6.25 6.29 -5.88
C ASP A 47 5.43 5.36 -6.80
#